data_AF-A0A9X4JWC4-F1
#
_entry.id   AF-A0A9X4JWC4-F1
#
_cell.length_a   1.000
_cell.length_b   1.000
_cell.length_c   1.000
_cell.angle_alpha   90.00
_cell.angle_beta   90.00
_cell.angle_gamma   90.00
#
_symmetry.space_group_name_H-M   'P 1'
#
loop_
_entity.id
_entity.type
_entity.pdbx_description
1 polymer ?
#
loop_
_entity_poly.entity_id
_entity_poly.type
_entity_poly.pdbx_seq_one_letter_code
_entity_poly.pdbx_strand_id
1 'polypeptide(L)'
;MVALAIIALLGIVTLSYTQIVQANPGGGGSYSVAKKNLGETAALTAAAALLIDYTLTVAVSISSGTDAIISAFPLLSNYRMGLNLFVLFGILIILHSPHRAITAPLFSFIEKIESKKSPDDYITILIPEFETKKWWHRLLHSQTGLLFRNLLVFKNVVVTVVLYQLEK
;
A
#
# COMPACT_ATOMS: atom_id res chain seq x y z
N MET A 1 22.26 21.51 18.32
CA MET A 1 20.98 22.23 18.49
C MET A 1 19.93 21.78 17.48
N VAL A 2 20.22 21.79 16.16
CA VAL A 2 19.27 21.33 15.13
C VAL A 2 18.80 19.88 15.30
N ALA A 3 19.72 18.95 15.61
CA ALA A 3 19.35 17.55 15.83
C ALA A 3 18.35 17.34 16.98
N LEU A 4 18.52 18.07 18.09
CA LEU A 4 17.58 18.03 19.22
C LEU A 4 16.19 18.56 18.82
N ALA A 5 16.13 19.59 17.98
CA ALA A 5 14.87 20.11 17.46
C ALA A 5 14.15 19.10 16.55
N ILE A 6 14.88 18.38 15.69
CA ILE A 6 14.32 17.33 14.83
C ILE A 6 13.77 16.18 15.68
N ILE A 7 14.52 15.72 16.68
CA ILE A 7 14.08 14.63 17.58
C ILE A 7 12.82 15.05 18.34
N ALA A 8 12.78 16.27 18.88
CA ALA A 8 11.61 16.80 19.55
C ALA A 8 10.39 16.86 18.62
N LEU A 9 10.57 17.36 17.38
CA LEU A 9 9.52 17.42 16.38
C LEU A 9 8.98 16.03 16.02
N LEU A 10 9.87 15.05 15.77
CA LEU A 10 9.47 13.67 15.48
C LEU A 10 8.73 13.04 16.66
N GLY A 11 9.13 13.34 17.89
CA GLY A 11 8.42 12.91 19.09
C GLY A 11 6.98 13.45 19.14
N ILE A 12 6.82 14.76 18.90
CA ILE A 12 5.49 15.41 18.85
C ILE A 12 4.62 14.79 17.75
N VAL A 13 5.18 14.62 16.54
CA VAL A 13 4.45 14.03 15.40
C VAL A 13 4.04 12.60 15.71
N THR A 14 4.95 11.78 16.25
CA THR A 14 4.65 10.38 16.60
C THR A 14 3.53 10.30 17.64
N LEU A 15 3.60 11.09 18.71
CA LEU A 15 2.54 11.14 19.71
C LEU A 15 1.20 11.58 19.11
N SER A 16 1.20 12.62 18.28
CA SER A 16 0.00 13.09 17.59
C SER A 16 -0.62 12.01 16.69
N TYR A 17 0.18 11.30 15.89
CA TYR A 17 -0.29 10.21 15.05
C TYR A 17 -0.85 9.05 15.87
N THR A 18 -0.19 8.68 16.97
CA THR A 18 -0.69 7.61 17.84
C THR A 18 -2.04 7.96 18.47
N GLN A 19 -2.24 9.22 18.88
CA GLN A 19 -3.53 9.70 19.38
C GLN A 19 -4.64 9.60 18.32
N ILE A 20 -4.35 9.98 17.07
CA ILE A 20 -5.30 9.91 15.97
C ILE A 20 -5.70 8.46 15.66
N VAL A 21 -4.74 7.53 15.66
CA VAL A 21 -4.98 6.10 15.42
C VAL A 21 -5.80 5.48 16.56
N GLN A 22 -5.49 5.82 17.81
CA GLN A 22 -6.27 5.34 18.96
C GLN A 22 -7.70 5.90 18.97
N ALA A 23 -7.89 7.16 18.57
CA ALA A 23 -9.21 7.78 18.46
C ALA A 23 -10.04 7.26 17.27
N ASN A 24 -9.40 6.66 16.26
CA ASN A 24 -10.03 6.15 15.05
C ASN A 24 -9.55 4.74 14.69
N PRO A 25 -9.86 3.71 15.51
CA PRO A 25 -9.38 2.33 15.31
C PRO A 25 -9.93 1.66 14.04
N GLY A 26 -11.04 2.17 13.48
CA GLY A 26 -11.61 1.72 12.20
C GLY A 26 -10.82 2.15 10.94
N GLY A 27 -9.79 3.00 11.08
CA GLY A 27 -8.91 3.41 9.99
C GLY A 27 -9.52 4.39 8.98
N GLY A 28 -9.03 4.36 7.73
CA GLY A 28 -9.51 5.19 6.61
C GLY A 28 -8.65 6.42 6.25
N GLY A 29 -7.53 6.62 6.96
CA GLY A 29 -6.52 7.64 6.64
C GLY A 29 -6.95 9.09 6.91
N SER A 30 -6.08 10.05 6.59
CA SER A 30 -6.27 11.46 6.94
C SER A 30 -7.55 12.07 6.33
N TYR A 31 -8.02 11.56 5.19
CA TYR A 31 -9.30 11.98 4.58
C TYR A 31 -10.52 11.57 5.40
N SER A 32 -10.61 10.31 5.83
CA SER A 32 -11.78 9.81 6.59
C SER A 32 -11.87 10.51 7.95
N VAL A 33 -10.72 10.70 8.61
CA VAL A 33 -10.62 11.37 9.90
C VAL A 33 -11.02 12.83 9.79
N ALA A 34 -10.54 13.55 8.76
CA ALA A 34 -10.93 14.94 8.52
C ALA A 34 -12.43 15.06 8.21
N LYS A 35 -13.00 14.15 7.40
CA LYS A 35 -14.43 14.17 7.06
C LYS A 35 -15.31 13.99 8.28
N LYS A 36 -14.95 13.05 9.17
CA LYS A 36 -15.71 12.73 10.38
C LYS A 36 -15.67 13.85 11.43
N ASN A 37 -14.54 14.53 11.57
CA ASN A 37 -14.32 15.48 12.67
C ASN A 37 -14.42 16.96 12.26
N LEU A 38 -14.12 17.30 11.01
CA LEU A 38 -13.99 18.69 10.52
C LEU A 38 -14.92 19.01 9.34
N GLY A 39 -15.61 18.02 8.79
CA GLY A 39 -16.52 18.18 7.67
C GLY A 39 -15.87 18.01 6.30
N GLU A 40 -16.67 18.18 5.25
CA GLU A 40 -16.31 17.78 3.89
C GLU A 40 -15.26 18.69 3.24
N THR A 41 -15.32 20.00 3.47
CA THR A 41 -14.36 20.96 2.89
C THR A 41 -12.95 20.71 3.41
N ALA A 42 -12.79 20.48 4.71
CA ALA A 42 -11.52 20.12 5.32
C ALA A 42 -10.99 18.77 4.80
N ALA A 43 -11.87 17.80 4.60
CA ALA A 43 -11.49 16.50 4.04
C ALA A 43 -11.00 16.62 2.59
N LEU A 44 -11.68 17.42 1.75
CA LEU A 44 -11.26 17.67 0.37
C LEU A 44 -9.89 18.34 0.31
N THR A 45 -9.62 19.32 1.17
CA THR A 45 -8.29 19.93 1.29
C THR A 45 -7.23 18.91 1.70
N ALA A 46 -7.54 18.02 2.66
CA ALA A 46 -6.63 16.95 3.05
C ALA A 46 -6.36 15.95 1.91
N ALA A 47 -7.37 15.61 1.11
CA ALA A 47 -7.19 14.76 -0.07
C ALA A 47 -6.33 15.43 -1.14
N ALA A 48 -6.55 16.72 -1.41
CA ALA A 48 -5.74 17.48 -2.36
C ALA A 48 -4.27 17.56 -1.90
N ALA A 49 -4.04 17.83 -0.61
CA ALA A 49 -2.70 17.86 -0.03
C ALA A 49 -1.99 16.50 -0.17
N LEU A 50 -2.68 15.40 0.10
CA LEU A 50 -2.12 14.05 -0.06
C LEU A 50 -1.75 13.75 -1.51
N LEU A 51 -2.59 14.12 -2.49
CA LEU A 51 -2.27 13.90 -3.91
C LEU A 51 -1.02 14.66 -4.34
N ILE A 52 -0.88 15.91 -3.88
CA ILE A 52 0.29 16.73 -4.15
C ILE A 52 1.53 16.12 -3.48
N ASP A 53 1.41 15.69 -2.21
CA ASP A 53 2.50 15.08 -1.45
C ASP A 53 3.03 13.79 -2.11
N TYR A 54 2.14 12.91 -2.56
CA TYR A 54 2.53 11.70 -3.28
C TYR A 54 3.22 12.02 -4.62
N THR A 55 2.69 12.98 -5.37
CA THR A 55 3.28 13.39 -6.65
C THR A 55 4.67 13.99 -6.44
N LEU A 56 4.82 14.84 -5.43
CA LEU A 56 6.09 15.47 -5.08
C LEU A 56 7.11 14.44 -4.57
N THR A 57 6.67 13.51 -3.72
CA THR A 57 7.53 12.44 -3.19
C THR A 57 8.10 11.58 -4.31
N VAL A 58 7.27 11.19 -5.28
CA VAL A 58 7.73 10.44 -6.47
C VAL A 58 8.70 11.27 -7.30
N ALA A 59 8.38 12.54 -7.57
CA ALA A 59 9.24 13.42 -8.36
C ALA A 59 10.62 13.62 -7.72
N VAL A 60 10.66 13.92 -6.42
CA VAL A 60 11.91 14.15 -5.67
C VAL A 60 12.72 12.85 -5.57
N SER A 61 12.06 11.72 -5.34
CA SER A 61 12.74 10.42 -5.27
C SER A 61 13.38 10.04 -6.61
N ILE A 62 12.70 10.26 -7.74
CA ILE A 62 13.27 9.99 -9.07
C ILE A 62 14.42 10.95 -9.36
N SER A 63 14.27 12.26 -9.10
CA SER A 63 15.32 13.25 -9.36
C SER A 63 16.58 12.97 -8.53
N SER A 64 16.43 12.70 -7.23
CA SER A 64 17.57 12.38 -6.36
C SER A 64 18.18 11.03 -6.71
N GLY A 65 17.36 10.05 -7.11
CA GLY A 65 17.83 8.74 -7.57
C GLY A 65 18.66 8.81 -8.84
N THR A 66 18.24 9.59 -9.84
CA THR A 66 19.02 9.78 -11.07
C THR A 66 20.27 10.62 -10.84
N ASP A 67 20.23 11.61 -9.94
CA ASP A 67 21.40 12.37 -9.53
C ASP A 67 22.48 11.48 -8.90
N ALA A 68 22.07 10.50 -8.07
CA ALA A 68 22.99 9.49 -7.54
C ALA A 68 23.64 8.67 -8.67
N ILE A 69 22.88 8.23 -9.67
CA ILE A 69 23.41 7.49 -10.83
C ILE A 69 24.40 8.34 -11.63
N ILE A 70 24.08 9.60 -11.90
CA ILE A 70 24.95 10.50 -12.68
C ILE A 70 26.22 10.84 -11.91
N SER A 71 26.15 10.93 -10.58
CA SER A 71 27.36 11.11 -9.75
C SER A 71 28.33 9.93 -9.86
N ALA A 72 27.81 8.71 -10.02
CA ALA A 72 28.62 7.51 -10.25
C ALA A 72 29.15 7.44 -11.70
N PHE A 73 28.38 7.93 -12.68
CA PHE A 73 28.74 7.91 -14.10
C PHE A 73 28.50 9.28 -14.78
N PRO A 74 29.47 10.20 -14.73
CA PRO A 74 29.31 11.58 -15.20
C PRO A 74 28.97 11.71 -16.69
N LEU A 75 29.31 10.72 -17.51
CA LEU A 75 29.02 10.66 -18.96
C LEU A 75 27.51 10.74 -19.27
N LEU A 76 26.65 10.40 -18.30
CA LEU A 76 25.19 10.42 -18.44
C LEU A 76 24.57 11.81 -18.20
N SER A 77 25.37 12.83 -17.85
CA SER A 77 24.86 14.17 -17.51
C SER A 77 24.06 14.83 -18.63
N ASN A 78 24.43 14.56 -19.89
CA ASN A 78 23.75 15.11 -21.07
C ASN A 78 22.35 14.51 -21.28
N TYR A 79 22.08 13.34 -20.68
CA TYR A 79 20.82 12.61 -20.80
C TYR A 79 19.96 12.69 -19.53
N ARG A 80 20.22 13.64 -18.63
CA ARG A 80 19.48 13.87 -17.36
C ARG A 80 17.97 13.80 -17.52
N MET A 81 17.42 14.57 -18.46
CA MET A 81 15.98 14.60 -18.73
C MET A 81 15.45 13.25 -19.21
N GLY A 82 16.19 12.60 -20.12
CA GLY A 82 15.83 11.30 -20.67
C GLY A 82 15.84 10.20 -19.60
N LEU A 83 16.83 10.22 -18.71
CA LEU A 83 16.93 9.30 -17.57
C LEU A 83 15.77 9.49 -16.59
N ASN A 84 15.43 10.72 -16.22
CA ASN A 84 14.30 11.01 -15.33
C ASN A 84 12.99 10.44 -15.88
N LEU A 85 12.70 10.69 -17.16
CA LEU A 85 11.50 10.19 -17.81
C LEU A 85 11.53 8.67 -17.95
N PHE A 86 12.67 8.09 -18.34
CA PHE A 86 12.83 6.65 -18.46
C PHE A 86 12.58 5.93 -17.12
N VAL A 87 13.12 6.45 -16.02
CA VAL A 87 12.90 5.90 -14.67
C VAL A 87 11.44 6.06 -14.25
N LEU A 88 10.82 7.22 -14.50
CA LEU A 88 9.40 7.45 -14.22
C LEU A 88 8.51 6.41 -14.91
N PHE A 89 8.68 6.21 -16.21
CA PHE A 89 7.89 5.23 -16.97
C PHE A 89 8.28 3.78 -16.68
N GLY A 90 9.55 3.51 -16.36
CA GLY A 90 10.03 2.18 -16.02
C GLY A 90 9.53 1.66 -14.67
N ILE A 91 9.37 2.55 -13.68
CA ILE A 91 8.83 2.22 -12.35
C ILE A 91 7.28 2.21 -12.36
N LEU A 92 6.65 2.91 -13.29
CA LEU A 92 5.19 2.93 -13.42
C LEU A 92 4.66 1.56 -13.91
N ILE A 93 4.40 0.65 -12.97
CA ILE A 93 3.78 -0.64 -13.26
C ILE A 93 2.26 -0.43 -13.38
N ILE A 94 1.77 -0.32 -14.61
CA ILE A 94 0.33 -0.29 -14.89
C ILE A 94 -0.19 -1.73 -14.85
N LEU A 95 -0.76 -2.13 -13.72
CA LEU A 95 -1.54 -3.36 -13.64
C LEU A 95 -2.92 -3.13 -14.27
N HIS A 96 -3.09 -3.60 -15.50
CA HIS A 96 -4.41 -3.68 -16.10
C HIS A 96 -5.26 -4.69 -15.30
N SER A 97 -6.32 -4.19 -14.67
CA SER A 97 -7.37 -5.01 -14.06
C SER A 97 -8.62 -4.87 -14.92
N PRO A 98 -8.88 -5.77 -15.89
CA PRO A 98 -9.99 -5.63 -16.83
C PRO A 98 -11.36 -5.61 -16.14
N HIS A 99 -11.51 -6.31 -15.00
CA HIS A 99 -12.82 -6.55 -14.39
C HIS A 99 -12.85 -6.51 -12.85
N ARG A 100 -12.11 -5.61 -12.17
CA ARG A 100 -12.11 -5.49 -10.68
C ARG A 100 -11.86 -6.81 -9.92
N ALA A 101 -11.47 -7.88 -10.61
CA ALA A 101 -11.26 -9.21 -10.06
C ALA A 101 -9.81 -9.31 -9.60
N ILE A 102 -9.62 -9.31 -8.28
CA ILE A 102 -8.31 -9.40 -7.64
C ILE A 102 -7.75 -10.84 -7.72
N THR A 103 -8.65 -11.82 -7.85
CA THR A 103 -8.35 -13.25 -7.84
C THR A 103 -7.40 -13.68 -8.95
N ALA A 104 -7.74 -13.45 -10.21
CA ALA A 104 -6.94 -13.95 -11.33
C ALA A 104 -5.51 -13.38 -11.38
N PRO A 105 -5.28 -12.06 -11.23
CA PRO A 105 -3.91 -11.51 -11.16
C PRO A 105 -3.11 -12.04 -9.96
N LEU A 106 -3.77 -12.24 -8.81
CA LEU A 106 -3.12 -12.77 -7.61
C LEU A 106 -2.61 -14.20 -7.83
N PHE A 107 -3.43 -15.07 -8.43
CA PHE A 107 -3.02 -16.44 -8.75
C PHE A 107 -1.84 -16.48 -9.72
N SER A 108 -1.89 -15.71 -10.82
CA SER A 108 -0.76 -15.62 -11.76
C SER A 108 0.53 -15.10 -11.11
N PHE A 109 0.41 -14.23 -10.11
CA PHE A 109 1.57 -13.73 -9.37
C PHE A 109 2.15 -14.77 -8.41
N ILE A 110 1.29 -15.50 -7.69
CA ILE A 110 1.70 -16.58 -6.78
C ILE A 110 2.40 -17.69 -7.56
N GLU A 111 1.86 -18.13 -8.70
CA GLU A 111 2.50 -19.15 -9.55
C GLU A 111 3.87 -18.69 -10.07
N LYS A 112 4.00 -17.42 -10.43
CA LYS A 112 5.27 -16.84 -10.88
C LYS A 112 6.33 -16.86 -9.78
N ILE A 113 5.94 -16.61 -8.53
CA ILE A 113 6.82 -16.69 -7.36
C ILE A 113 7.18 -18.14 -7.06
N GLU A 114 6.20 -19.05 -7.10
CA GLU A 114 6.40 -20.47 -6.83
C GLU A 114 7.39 -21.10 -7.82
N SER A 115 7.30 -20.80 -9.12
CA SER A 115 8.21 -21.37 -10.13
C SER A 115 9.68 -20.96 -9.97
N LYS A 116 9.97 -19.90 -9.18
CA LYS A 116 11.33 -19.42 -8.91
C LYS A 116 11.90 -19.91 -7.57
N LYS A 117 11.12 -20.67 -6.80
CA LYS A 117 11.47 -21.05 -5.41
C LYS A 117 11.94 -22.50 -5.33
N SER A 118 12.80 -22.79 -4.36
CA SER A 118 13.31 -24.15 -4.09
C SER A 118 12.22 -25.03 -3.46
N PRO A 119 12.30 -26.38 -3.59
CA PRO A 119 11.23 -27.30 -3.16
C PRO A 119 10.82 -27.23 -1.67
N ASP A 120 11.69 -26.71 -0.80
CA ASP A 120 11.51 -26.70 0.67
C ASP A 120 10.93 -25.39 1.24
N ASP A 121 10.60 -24.43 0.38
CA ASP A 121 10.33 -23.05 0.79
C ASP A 121 8.81 -22.76 0.89
N TYR A 122 8.26 -22.67 2.10
CA TYR A 122 6.84 -22.39 2.32
C TYR A 122 6.44 -20.95 1.95
N ILE A 123 5.25 -20.78 1.38
CA ILE A 123 4.66 -19.46 1.11
C ILE A 123 3.45 -19.28 2.06
N THR A 124 3.52 -18.29 2.94
CA THR A 124 2.40 -17.96 3.84
C THR A 124 1.57 -16.81 3.24
N ILE A 125 0.29 -17.06 2.98
CA ILE A 125 -0.63 -16.05 2.43
C ILE A 125 -1.57 -15.59 3.53
N LEU A 126 -1.50 -14.30 3.88
CA LEU A 126 -2.38 -13.68 4.86
C LEU A 126 -3.63 -13.13 4.16
N ILE A 127 -4.79 -13.74 4.42
CA ILE A 127 -6.07 -13.29 3.86
C ILE A 127 -6.88 -12.58 4.96
N PRO A 128 -7.14 -11.27 4.86
CA PRO A 128 -8.02 -10.60 5.79
C PRO A 128 -9.49 -10.96 5.50
N GLU A 129 -10.23 -11.49 6.49
CA GLU A 129 -11.68 -11.71 6.40
C GLU A 129 -12.46 -10.68 7.22
N PHE A 130 -13.51 -10.12 6.62
CA PHE A 130 -14.31 -9.06 7.23
C PHE A 130 -15.46 -9.63 8.08
N GLU A 131 -15.54 -9.24 9.36
CA GLU A 131 -16.71 -9.55 10.19
C GLU A 131 -17.77 -8.45 10.12
N THR A 132 -18.92 -8.77 9.52
CA THR A 132 -20.11 -7.89 9.54
C THR A 132 -21.02 -8.20 10.72
N LYS A 133 -21.59 -7.17 11.38
CA LYS A 133 -22.44 -7.31 12.58
C LYS A 133 -23.73 -8.15 12.44
N LYS A 134 -24.23 -8.43 11.21
CA LYS A 134 -25.48 -9.19 10.98
C LYS A 134 -25.17 -10.50 10.25
N TRP A 135 -25.73 -11.61 10.73
CA TRP A 135 -25.47 -12.95 10.18
C TRP A 135 -25.90 -13.10 8.71
N TRP A 136 -26.97 -12.41 8.29
CA TRP A 136 -27.40 -12.40 6.89
C TRP A 136 -26.43 -11.67 5.94
N HIS A 137 -25.62 -10.73 6.43
CA HIS A 137 -24.56 -10.10 5.62
C HIS A 137 -23.37 -11.05 5.40
N ARG A 138 -23.10 -11.99 6.32
CA ARG A 138 -22.05 -13.02 6.14
C ARG A 138 -22.31 -13.92 4.92
N LEU A 139 -23.58 -14.24 4.63
CA LEU A 139 -23.96 -15.03 3.46
C LEU A 139 -23.66 -14.33 2.13
N LEU A 140 -23.73 -13.00 2.10
CA LEU A 140 -23.50 -12.18 0.91
C LEU A 140 -22.02 -11.76 0.74
N HIS A 141 -21.21 -11.82 1.80
CA HIS A 141 -19.90 -11.15 1.84
C HIS A 141 -18.67 -12.04 2.11
N SER A 142 -18.76 -13.39 2.09
CA SER A 142 -17.60 -14.28 2.33
C SER A 142 -17.48 -15.50 1.40
N GLN A 143 -17.98 -15.43 0.16
CA GLN A 143 -17.87 -16.57 -0.78
C GLN A 143 -16.46 -16.72 -1.36
N THR A 144 -15.71 -15.62 -1.54
CA THR A 144 -14.39 -15.62 -2.18
C THR A 144 -13.30 -16.25 -1.30
N GLY A 145 -13.33 -16.06 0.02
CA GLY A 145 -12.35 -16.62 0.96
C GLY A 145 -12.41 -18.15 1.05
N LEU A 146 -13.62 -18.71 1.01
CA LEU A 146 -13.85 -20.16 0.95
C LEU A 146 -13.32 -20.78 -0.36
N LEU A 147 -13.50 -20.08 -1.49
CA LEU A 147 -12.93 -20.51 -2.77
C LEU A 147 -11.39 -20.50 -2.72
N PHE A 148 -10.77 -19.44 -2.20
CA PHE A 148 -9.32 -19.38 -2.07
C PHE A 148 -8.76 -20.47 -1.16
N ARG A 149 -9.36 -20.70 0.02
CA ARG A 149 -8.94 -21.77 0.93
C ARG A 149 -8.97 -23.13 0.24
N ASN A 150 -10.00 -23.44 -0.53
CA ASN A 150 -10.09 -24.73 -1.20
C ASN A 150 -9.16 -24.87 -2.42
N LEU A 151 -8.84 -23.76 -3.10
CA LEU A 151 -7.95 -23.76 -4.27
C LEU A 151 -6.46 -23.82 -3.91
N LEU A 152 -6.04 -23.26 -2.76
CA LEU A 152 -4.63 -23.20 -2.36
C LEU A 152 -4.16 -24.31 -1.42
N VAL A 153 -5.06 -25.18 -0.94
CA VAL A 153 -4.71 -26.35 -0.11
C VAL A 153 -3.90 -27.42 -0.87
N PHE A 154 -3.82 -27.33 -2.21
CA PHE A 154 -3.16 -28.34 -3.04
C PHE A 154 -1.65 -28.13 -3.27
N LYS A 155 -1.02 -27.09 -2.70
CA LYS A 155 0.41 -26.78 -2.87
C LYS A 155 1.05 -26.40 -1.54
N ASN A 156 2.39 -26.36 -1.44
CA ASN A 156 3.19 -25.99 -0.24
C ASN A 156 2.98 -24.52 0.22
N VAL A 157 1.72 -24.11 0.37
CA VAL A 157 1.26 -22.75 0.62
C VAL A 157 0.34 -22.78 1.83
N VAL A 158 0.76 -22.12 2.91
CA VAL A 158 -0.02 -22.01 4.15
C VAL A 158 -0.87 -20.75 4.06
N VAL A 159 -2.19 -20.90 4.00
CA VAL A 159 -3.10 -19.77 4.01
C VAL A 159 -3.56 -19.48 5.44
N THR A 160 -3.17 -18.33 5.98
CA THR A 160 -3.59 -17.86 7.31
C THR A 160 -4.62 -16.77 7.14
N VAL A 161 -5.83 -17.01 7.65
CA VAL A 161 -6.91 -16.02 7.62
C VAL A 161 -6.82 -15.16 8.88
N VAL A 162 -6.74 -13.84 8.71
CA VAL A 162 -6.72 -12.86 9.82
C VAL A 162 -8.07 -12.15 9.85
N LEU A 163 -8.73 -12.14 11.00
CA LEU A 163 -10.04 -11.50 11.17
C LEU A 163 -9.86 -9.99 11.25
N TYR A 164 -10.42 -9.25 10.29
CA TYR A 164 -10.43 -7.80 10.26
C TYR A 164 -11.82 -7.28 10.61
N GLN A 165 -11.93 -6.59 11.75
CA GLN A 165 -13.18 -6.00 12.21
C GLN A 165 -13.37 -4.62 11.56
N LEU A 166 -14.32 -4.52 10.63
CA LEU A 166 -14.77 -3.23 10.10
C LEU A 166 -15.72 -2.59 11.12
N GLU A 167 -15.18 -1.71 11.96
CA GLU A 167 -15.99 -0.85 12.81
C GLU A 167 -16.45 0.40 12.04
N LYS A 168 -17.72 0.77 12.22
CA LYS A 168 -18.41 1.84 11.45
C LYS A 168 -17.88 3.23 11.73
#